data_AF-A0A1H5YHC3-F1
#
_entry.id   AF-A0A1H5YHC3-F1
#
_cell.length_a   1.000
_cell.length_b   1.000
_cell.length_c   1.000
_cell.angle_alpha   90.00
_cell.angle_beta   90.00
_cell.angle_gamma   90.00
#
_symmetry.space_group_name_H-M   'P 1'
#
loop_
_entity.id
_entity.type
_entity.pdbx_description
1 polymer ?
#
loop_
_entity_poly.entity_id
_entity_poly.type
_entity_poly.pdbx_seq_one_letter_code
_entity_poly.pdbx_strand_id
1 'polypeptide(L)' 'SQNITLSLLQNENIQFTEFQVSPTYAIDSTIVGAARKNIYKSTNGGSTWTVAGFPDN' A
#
# COMPACT_ATOMS: atom_id res chain seq x y z
N SER A 1 11.29 6.29 3.45
CA SER A 1 10.05 5.59 3.80
C SER A 1 10.40 4.19 4.30
N GLN A 2 9.86 3.75 5.43
CA GLN A 2 10.16 2.40 5.97
C GLN A 2 9.32 1.35 5.25
N ASN A 3 9.92 0.22 4.88
CA ASN A 3 9.24 -0.95 4.34
C ASN A 3 8.52 -1.70 5.47
N ILE A 4 7.22 -1.91 5.32
CA ILE A 4 6.37 -2.50 6.38
C ILE A 4 5.78 -3.87 6.01
N THR A 5 6.21 -4.51 4.91
CA THR A 5 5.58 -5.75 4.40
C THR A 5 5.47 -6.85 5.46
N LEU A 6 6.47 -7.03 6.31
CA LEU A 6 6.42 -8.05 7.38
C LEU A 6 5.36 -7.72 8.44
N SER A 7 5.23 -6.45 8.82
CA SER A 7 4.19 -6.01 9.77
C SER A 7 2.79 -6.24 9.22
N LEU A 8 2.58 -6.02 7.91
CA LEU A 8 1.30 -6.27 7.23
C LEU A 8 0.88 -7.74 7.22
N LEU A 9 1.84 -8.68 7.22
CA LEU A 9 1.57 -10.11 7.07
C LEU A 9 1.52 -10.87 8.40
N GLN A 10 2.24 -10.39 9.42
CA GLN A 10 2.48 -11.17 10.64
C GLN A 10 1.81 -10.58 11.89
N ASN A 11 1.71 -9.25 11.99
CA ASN A 11 1.37 -8.60 13.26
C ASN A 11 0.12 -7.73 13.17
N GLU A 12 -0.21 -7.23 11.98
CA GLU A 12 -1.35 -6.35 11.76
C GLU A 12 -2.34 -7.06 10.82
N ASN A 13 -3.56 -7.31 11.30
CA ASN A 13 -4.65 -7.85 10.46
C ASN A 13 -5.18 -6.74 9.53
N ILE A 14 -4.36 -6.32 8.56
CA ILE A 14 -4.68 -5.24 7.64
C ILE A 14 -5.48 -5.80 6.49
N GLN A 15 -6.74 -5.39 6.45
CA GLN A 15 -7.64 -5.65 5.34
C GLN A 15 -7.69 -4.42 4.45
N PHE A 16 -7.22 -4.59 3.23
CA PHE A 16 -7.43 -3.61 2.17
C PHE A 16 -8.90 -3.63 1.77
N THR A 17 -9.51 -2.46 1.72
CA THR A 17 -10.90 -2.29 1.26
C THR A 17 -10.97 -1.89 -0.20
N GLU A 18 -9.90 -1.30 -0.74
CA GLU A 18 -9.82 -0.88 -2.13
C GLU A 18 -8.36 -0.85 -2.62
N PHE A 19 -8.17 -1.06 -3.92
CA PHE A 19 -6.90 -0.88 -4.62
C PHE A 19 -7.09 -0.03 -5.87
N GLN A 20 -6.10 0.81 -6.16
CA GLN A 20 -5.92 1.44 -7.45
C GLN A 20 -4.52 1.16 -8.01
N VAL A 21 -4.49 0.81 -9.29
CA VAL A 21 -3.28 0.57 -10.05
C VAL A 21 -3.00 1.78 -10.92
N SER A 22 -1.76 2.23 -10.97
CA SER A 22 -1.37 3.37 -11.81
C SER A 22 -1.79 3.16 -13.28
N PRO A 23 -2.33 4.17 -13.97
CA PRO A 23 -2.59 4.09 -15.41
C PRO A 23 -1.32 3.80 -16.23
N THR A 24 -0.14 4.13 -15.70
CA THR A 24 1.18 3.91 -16.30
C THR A 24 1.96 2.78 -15.62
N TYR A 25 1.25 1.79 -15.06
CA TYR A 25 1.86 0.71 -14.26
C TYR A 25 3.04 -0.02 -14.93
N ALA A 26 2.99 -0.22 -16.24
CA ALA A 26 4.10 -0.86 -16.97
C ALA A 26 5.43 -0.09 -16.86
N ILE A 27 5.37 1.21 -16.54
CA ILE A 27 6.52 2.10 -16.38
C ILE A 27 6.88 2.27 -14.90
N ASP A 28 5.88 2.43 -14.02
CA ASP A 28 6.09 2.88 -12.64
C ASP A 28 5.78 1.83 -11.55
N SER A 29 5.19 0.69 -11.93
CA SER A 29 4.79 -0.41 -11.04
C SER A 29 4.08 0.05 -9.76
N THR A 30 3.31 1.14 -9.85
CA THR A 30 2.71 1.79 -8.67
C THR A 30 1.32 1.25 -8.38
N ILE A 31 1.11 0.87 -7.12
CA ILE A 31 -0.16 0.42 -6.56
C ILE A 31 -0.44 1.22 -5.30
N VAL A 32 -1.66 1.72 -5.16
CA VAL A 32 -2.17 2.34 -3.94
C VAL A 32 -3.27 1.44 -3.37
N GLY A 33 -3.17 1.10 -2.09
CA GLY A 33 -4.18 0.32 -1.39
C GLY A 33 -4.71 1.10 -0.19
N ALA A 34 -6.02 1.20 -0.08
CA ALA A 34 -6.69 1.78 1.09
C ALA A 34 -7.03 0.69 2.09
N ALA A 35 -6.76 0.94 3.36
CA ALA A 35 -7.20 0.12 4.47
C ALA A 35 -7.86 0.99 5.55
N ARG A 36 -8.44 0.34 6.56
CA ARG A 36 -9.21 1.02 7.63
C ARG A 36 -8.51 2.20 8.30
N LYS A 37 -7.19 2.15 8.48
CA LYS A 37 -6.42 3.19 9.20
C LYS A 37 -5.47 4.01 8.32
N ASN A 38 -5.02 3.44 7.21
CA ASN A 38 -3.93 4.00 6.41
C ASN A 38 -4.14 3.75 4.94
N ILE A 39 -3.57 4.62 4.13
CA ILE A 39 -3.30 4.41 2.71
C ILE A 39 -1.87 3.89 2.59
N TYR A 40 -1.70 2.82 1.84
CA TYR A 40 -0.41 2.22 1.55
C TYR A 40 -0.07 2.38 0.08
N LYS A 41 1.21 2.62 -0.21
CA LYS A 41 1.73 2.71 -1.58
C LYS A 41 2.86 1.72 -1.77
N SER A 42 2.82 1.04 -2.91
CA SER A 42 3.92 0.27 -3.48
C SER A 42 4.34 0.89 -4.80
N THR A 43 5.63 0.86 -5.11
CA THR A 43 6.22 1.27 -6.40
C THR A 43 7.04 0.15 -7.03
N ASN A 44 6.84 -1.08 -6.57
CA ASN A 44 7.54 -2.27 -7.04
C ASN A 44 6.57 -3.46 -7.16
N GLY A 45 5.36 -3.16 -7.63
CA GLY A 45 4.35 -4.16 -7.96
C GLY A 45 3.82 -4.95 -6.77
N GLY A 46 3.77 -4.32 -5.59
CA GLY A 46 3.23 -4.95 -4.37
C GLY A 46 4.24 -5.77 -3.57
N SER A 47 5.52 -5.82 -3.98
CA SER A 47 6.57 -6.51 -3.24
C SER A 47 6.85 -5.83 -1.88
N THR A 48 6.87 -4.50 -1.87
CA THR A 48 7.03 -3.72 -0.64
C THR A 48 6.05 -2.57 -0.56
N TRP A 49 5.60 -2.29 0.67
CA TRP A 49 4.63 -1.24 0.95
C TRP A 49 5.17 -0.22 1.94
N THR A 50 4.67 1.01 1.81
CA THR A 50 4.97 2.13 2.69
C THR A 50 3.68 2.88 3.01
N VAL A 51 3.57 3.47 4.20
CA VAL A 51 2.43 4.33 4.56
C VAL A 51 2.51 5.62 3.75
N ALA A 52 1.46 5.93 3.01
CA ALA A 52 1.36 7.10 2.13
C ALA A 52 0.44 8.18 2.71
N GLY A 53 -0.46 7.83 3.63
CA GLY A 53 -1.36 8.79 4.28
C GLY A 53 -2.38 8.10 5.18
N PHE A 54 -3.23 8.91 5.82
CA PHE A 54 -4.35 8.46 6.66
C PHE A 54 -5.64 8.91 5.98
N PRO A 55 -6.66 8.03 5.82
CA PRO A 55 -7.93 8.40 5.21
C PRO A 55 -8.69 9.49 5.99
N ASP A 56 -8.37 9.67 7.27
CA ASP A 56 -9.13 10.47 8.23
C ASP A 56 -8.56 11.89 8.45
N ASN A 57 -7.61 12.34 7.61
CA ASN A 57 -6.99 13.67 7.69
C ASN A 57 -7.72 14.72 6.82
#